data_AF-A0A4Q3RHW5-F1
#
_entry.id   AF-A0A4Q3RHW5-F1
#
_cell.length_a   1.000
_cell.length_b   1.000
_cell.length_c   1.000
_cell.angle_alpha   90.00
_cell.angle_beta   90.00
_cell.angle_gamma   90.00
#
_symmetry.space_group_name_H-M   'P 1'
#
loop_
_entity.id
_entity.type
_entity.pdbx_description
1 polymer ?
#
loop_
_entity_poly.entity_id
_entity_poly.type
_entity_poly.pdbx_seq_one_letter_code
_entity_poly.pdbx_strand_id
1 'polypeptide(L)'
;MKSYFLLRNNRESGPYTERELKNLPLYTTDLVWVNGESKSWHFPNELEEFSGVAQPAPQKSIEKPKRSKAAVSIPPVEPIAALVNEKEETAKEDALQAYSNAITEDTHHYHFQSKKQKIRLNLITANLFGLGVLLFGAMLCAFVVKKLVDQFEYEPTIASATAIEIQSSLPVSTTAHAAKSSETLVPQQTLTLAATTTVEPQETAVKTTAKPVENPKALVPDSKTTQVSEKENPTQQEAQPKNEQVGEVKTETEAKQEPTETNLAPKKKPTLNLSANDYKVGIFGGISDLTLTVHNPSSVAAEKATIEVEFLKPNGSVVKSQTLTVENIPAGESKTLQVPSSNRGVKVRYHLAGID
;
A
#
# COMPACT_ATOMS: atom_id res chain seq x y z
N MET A 1 -8.47 16.62 -24.63
CA MET A 1 -7.41 17.49 -24.08
C MET A 1 -6.47 16.60 -23.29
N LYS A 2 -5.15 16.70 -23.49
CA LYS A 2 -4.18 15.93 -22.71
C LYS A 2 -4.21 16.42 -21.25
N SER A 3 -4.16 15.48 -20.31
CA SER A 3 -4.06 15.78 -18.88
C SER A 3 -2.75 15.24 -18.34
N TYR A 4 -2.07 16.03 -17.52
CA TYR A 4 -0.72 15.75 -17.04
C TYR A 4 -0.72 15.62 -15.52
N PHE A 5 0.06 14.67 -15.00
CA PHE A 5 0.35 14.55 -13.57
C PHE A 5 1.82 14.86 -13.33
N LEU A 6 2.12 15.54 -12.24
CA LEU A 6 3.46 15.93 -11.83
C LEU A 6 3.83 15.15 -10.57
N LEU A 7 4.97 14.48 -10.57
CA LEU A 7 5.53 13.81 -9.41
C LEU A 7 6.78 14.58 -8.95
N ARG A 8 6.67 15.22 -7.78
CA ARG A 8 7.74 16.00 -7.16
C ARG A 8 7.87 15.61 -5.69
N ASN A 9 9.10 15.31 -5.24
CA ASN A 9 9.37 14.86 -3.87
C ASN A 9 8.50 13.67 -3.43
N ASN A 10 8.33 12.67 -4.32
CA ASN A 10 7.45 11.52 -4.13
C ASN A 10 5.96 11.86 -3.88
N ARG A 11 5.53 13.08 -4.20
CA ARG A 11 4.14 13.48 -4.13
C ARG A 11 3.61 13.78 -5.53
N GLU A 12 2.55 13.07 -5.89
CA GLU A 12 1.82 13.29 -7.13
C GLU A 12 0.87 14.49 -6.97
N SER A 13 0.81 15.35 -7.98
CA SER A 13 -0.16 16.44 -8.09
C SER A 13 -0.71 16.55 -9.51
N GLY A 14 -1.95 17.01 -9.64
CA GLY A 14 -2.68 17.08 -10.91
C GLY A 14 -4.18 16.75 -10.73
N PRO A 15 -4.93 16.64 -11.83
CA PRO A 15 -4.49 16.78 -13.22
C PRO A 15 -4.23 18.24 -13.62
N TYR A 16 -3.18 18.49 -14.39
CA TYR A 16 -2.86 19.78 -14.99
C TYR A 16 -3.16 19.77 -16.49
N THR A 17 -3.48 20.94 -17.02
CA THR A 17 -3.43 21.22 -18.47
C THR A 17 -2.01 21.57 -18.90
N GLU A 18 -1.71 21.44 -20.20
CA GLU A 18 -0.38 21.79 -20.75
C GLU A 18 0.05 23.22 -20.40
N ARG A 19 -0.89 24.18 -20.49
CA ARG A 19 -0.63 25.60 -20.18
C ARG A 19 -0.33 25.82 -18.71
N GLU A 20 -1.08 25.16 -17.81
CA GLU A 20 -0.82 25.23 -16.37
C GLU A 20 0.54 24.63 -16.01
N LEU A 21 0.89 23.49 -16.61
CA LEU A 21 2.17 22.84 -16.35
C LEU A 21 3.37 23.67 -16.86
N LYS A 22 3.21 24.40 -17.98
CA LYS A 22 4.22 25.36 -18.49
C LYS A 22 4.39 26.59 -17.60
N ASN A 23 3.34 26.98 -16.87
CA ASN A 23 3.39 28.11 -15.93
C ASN A 23 4.00 27.71 -14.57
N LEU A 24 4.10 26.42 -14.27
CA LEU A 24 4.77 25.93 -13.07
C LEU A 24 6.30 25.89 -13.28
N PRO A 25 7.11 26.18 -12.26
CA PRO A 25 8.56 26.02 -12.35
C PRO A 25 8.89 24.53 -12.36
N LEU A 26 9.00 23.93 -13.55
CA LEU A 26 9.41 22.55 -13.73
C LEU A 26 10.93 22.43 -13.55
N TYR A 27 11.35 21.49 -12.73
CA TYR A 27 12.76 21.15 -12.56
C TYR A 27 13.14 19.94 -13.40
N THR A 28 14.40 19.84 -13.78
CA THR A 28 14.92 18.67 -14.51
C THR A 28 14.79 17.35 -13.74
N THR A 29 14.61 17.40 -12.42
CA THR A 29 14.40 16.24 -11.54
C THR A 29 12.94 15.85 -11.38
N ASP A 30 12.01 16.68 -11.84
CA ASP A 30 10.59 16.35 -11.76
C ASP A 30 10.25 15.25 -12.76
N LEU A 31 9.15 14.55 -12.49
CA LEU A 31 8.62 13.50 -13.36
C LEU A 31 7.20 13.86 -13.78
N VAL A 32 6.91 13.72 -15.07
CA VAL A 32 5.63 14.06 -15.69
C VAL A 32 5.01 12.79 -16.29
N TRP A 33 3.72 12.60 -16.06
CA TRP A 33 2.94 11.52 -16.65
C TRP A 33 1.83 12.08 -17.54
N VAL A 34 1.75 11.65 -18.80
CA VAL A 34 0.70 12.05 -19.73
C VAL A 34 -0.42 11.00 -19.71
N ASN A 35 -1.59 11.39 -19.22
CA ASN A 35 -2.71 10.47 -19.09
C ASN A 35 -3.18 9.96 -20.46
N GLY A 36 -3.20 8.63 -20.64
CA GLY A 36 -3.61 7.95 -21.87
C GLY A 36 -2.50 7.73 -22.91
N GLU A 37 -1.33 8.38 -22.77
CA GLU A 37 -0.21 8.26 -23.73
C GLU A 37 1.02 7.60 -23.10
N SER A 38 1.35 7.95 -21.85
CA SER A 38 2.56 7.48 -21.18
C SER A 38 2.42 6.05 -20.63
N LYS A 39 3.49 5.25 -20.79
CA LYS A 39 3.65 3.93 -20.13
C LYS A 39 4.47 4.01 -18.84
N SER A 40 5.21 5.10 -18.66
CA SER A 40 6.13 5.36 -17.56
C SER A 40 6.16 6.85 -17.25
N TRP A 41 6.68 7.21 -16.09
CA TRP A 41 7.02 8.60 -15.78
C TRP A 41 8.17 9.08 -16.65
N HIS A 42 8.06 10.29 -17.20
CA HIS A 42 9.05 10.89 -18.09
C HIS A 42 9.62 12.18 -17.49
N PHE A 43 10.87 12.49 -17.79
CA PHE A 43 11.41 13.80 -17.42
C PHE A 43 10.82 14.89 -18.32
N PRO A 44 10.65 16.14 -17.83
CA PRO A 44 10.16 17.25 -18.64
C PRO A 44 10.92 17.45 -19.96
N ASN A 45 12.24 17.18 -19.98
CA ASN A 45 13.07 17.31 -21.17
C ASN A 45 12.85 16.21 -22.23
N GLU A 46 12.25 15.08 -21.85
CA GLU A 46 11.93 13.98 -22.79
C GLU A 46 10.63 14.22 -23.54
N LEU A 47 9.77 15.11 -23.03
CA LEU A 47 8.51 15.47 -23.65
C LEU A 47 8.73 16.69 -24.55
N GLU A 48 8.44 16.55 -25.85
CA GLU A 48 8.63 17.61 -26.85
C GLU A 48 7.93 18.92 -26.42
N GLU A 49 6.75 18.80 -25.81
CA GLU A 49 5.91 19.91 -25.35
C GLU A 49 6.54 20.75 -24.22
N PHE A 50 7.44 20.16 -23.42
CA PHE A 50 8.09 20.81 -22.26
C PHE A 50 9.61 20.96 -22.42
N SER A 51 10.16 20.55 -23.56
CA SER A 51 11.56 20.73 -23.89
C SER A 51 11.93 22.23 -23.83
N GLY A 52 12.92 22.59 -23.00
CA GLY A 52 13.38 23.96 -22.83
C GLY A 52 12.66 24.79 -21.75
N VAL A 53 11.57 24.29 -21.15
CA VAL A 53 10.91 24.97 -20.00
C VAL A 53 11.56 24.59 -18.67
N ALA A 54 12.14 23.38 -18.59
CA ALA A 54 12.69 22.85 -17.35
C ALA A 54 13.96 23.61 -16.89
N GLN A 55 13.96 24.01 -15.63
CA GLN A 55 15.10 24.66 -14.98
C GLN A 55 15.96 23.61 -14.26
N PRO A 56 17.29 23.78 -14.18
CA PRO A 56 18.12 22.91 -13.35
C PRO A 56 17.63 22.99 -11.89
N ALA A 57 17.49 21.84 -11.23
CA ALA A 57 17.09 21.81 -9.84
C ALA A 57 18.03 22.69 -9.00
N PRO A 58 17.51 23.54 -8.08
CA PRO A 58 18.36 24.34 -7.22
C PRO A 58 19.24 23.36 -6.45
N GLN A 59 20.55 23.44 -6.69
CA GLN A 59 21.52 22.64 -5.95
C GLN A 59 21.39 23.06 -4.50
N LYS A 60 20.68 22.26 -3.70
CA LYS A 60 20.63 22.43 -2.26
C LYS A 60 22.09 22.42 -1.84
N SER A 61 22.64 23.58 -1.49
CA SER A 61 24.03 23.69 -1.12
C SER A 61 24.21 22.74 0.05
N ILE A 62 24.81 21.59 -0.23
CA ILE A 62 25.25 20.67 0.79
C ILE A 62 26.38 21.45 1.42
N GLU A 63 26.04 22.30 2.40
CA GLU A 63 27.00 22.83 3.33
C GLU A 63 27.68 21.60 3.90
N LYS A 64 28.85 21.29 3.36
CA LYS A 64 29.74 20.29 3.92
C LYS A 64 29.77 20.64 5.40
N PRO A 65 29.38 19.73 6.30
CA PRO A 65 29.36 20.03 7.73
C PRO A 65 30.73 20.62 8.03
N LYS A 66 30.78 21.91 8.35
CA LYS A 66 32.02 22.57 8.74
C LYS A 66 32.44 21.79 9.96
N ARG A 67 33.39 20.88 9.77
CA ARG A 67 34.04 20.12 10.84
C ARG A 67 34.74 21.19 11.65
N SER A 68 34.01 21.76 12.61
CA SER A 68 34.56 22.69 13.57
C SER A 68 35.68 21.92 14.24
N LYS A 69 36.92 22.28 13.87
CA LYS A 69 38.07 21.97 14.71
C LYS A 69 37.89 22.83 15.95
N ALA A 70 36.99 22.40 16.85
CA ALA A 70 37.01 22.84 18.23
C ALA A 70 38.27 22.22 18.84
N ALA A 71 39.40 22.88 18.62
CA ALA A 71 40.53 22.75 19.52
C ALA A 71 40.01 23.24 20.87
N VAL A 72 39.78 22.30 21.78
CA VAL A 72 39.52 22.57 23.19
C VAL A 72 40.81 23.21 23.73
N SER A 73 40.85 24.53 23.67
CA SER A 73 41.80 25.36 24.41
C SER A 73 41.43 25.27 25.87
N ILE A 74 42.09 24.35 26.58
CA ILE A 74 42.08 24.27 28.04
C ILE A 74 42.67 25.59 28.55
N PRO A 75 41.92 26.46 29.25
CA PRO A 75 42.50 27.65 29.85
C PRO A 75 43.49 27.23 30.96
N PRO A 76 44.63 27.93 31.13
CA PRO A 76 45.51 27.73 32.26
C PRO A 76 44.76 27.99 33.56
N VAL A 77 44.71 26.97 34.42
CA VAL A 77 44.12 27.04 35.76
C VAL A 77 45.06 27.86 36.64
N GLU A 78 44.62 29.05 37.07
CA GLU A 78 45.26 29.78 38.15
C GLU A 78 44.86 29.16 39.50
N PRO A 79 45.80 28.99 40.45
CA PRO A 79 45.51 28.44 41.77
C PRO A 79 44.96 29.56 42.67
N ILE A 80 43.63 29.67 42.77
CA ILE A 80 43.00 30.48 43.81
C ILE A 80 42.90 29.63 45.07
N ALA A 81 43.83 29.87 45.98
CA ALA A 81 43.74 29.46 47.36
C ALA A 81 42.71 30.32 48.11
N ALA A 82 42.00 29.63 49.01
CA ALA A 82 41.36 30.14 50.22
C ALA A 82 39.97 30.78 50.12
N LEU A 83 39.13 30.29 51.04
CA LEU A 83 37.91 30.85 51.62
C LEU A 83 36.62 30.62 50.81
N VAL A 84 35.80 29.66 51.26
CA VAL A 84 34.52 29.90 51.96
C VAL A 84 33.70 28.59 52.09
N ASN A 85 33.40 28.26 53.34
CA ASN A 85 32.24 27.53 53.90
C ASN A 85 31.76 26.20 53.27
N GLU A 86 32.29 25.13 53.86
CA GLU A 86 31.54 24.06 54.54
C GLU A 86 30.08 24.45 54.90
N LYS A 87 29.08 23.96 54.14
CA LYS A 87 27.76 23.43 54.60
C LYS A 87 26.73 23.33 53.45
N GLU A 88 26.99 22.56 52.38
CA GLU A 88 25.92 22.20 51.41
C GLU A 88 26.23 20.93 50.59
N GLU A 89 26.81 19.90 51.22
CA GLU A 89 27.32 18.70 50.53
C GLU A 89 26.57 17.40 50.92
N THR A 90 25.29 17.49 51.31
CA THR A 90 24.49 16.28 51.65
C THR A 90 23.18 16.13 50.86
N ALA A 91 22.90 17.02 49.90
CA ALA A 91 21.69 16.92 49.07
C ALA A 91 21.95 16.67 47.57
N LYS A 92 23.23 16.65 47.14
CA LYS A 92 23.60 16.47 45.72
C LYS A 92 24.12 15.07 45.38
N GLU A 93 24.53 14.27 46.37
CA GLU A 93 24.96 12.89 46.13
C GLU A 93 23.76 11.92 45.97
N ASP A 94 22.66 12.13 46.69
CA ASP A 94 21.46 11.28 46.56
C ASP A 94 20.76 11.45 45.20
N ALA A 95 20.82 12.66 44.60
CA ALA A 95 20.26 12.91 43.28
C ALA A 95 21.09 12.29 42.13
N LEU A 96 22.41 12.15 42.33
CA LEU A 96 23.31 11.53 41.35
C LEU A 96 23.26 9.99 41.40
N GLN A 97 23.06 9.40 42.58
CA GLN A 97 22.86 7.95 42.70
C GLN A 97 21.49 7.49 42.15
N ALA A 98 20.44 8.30 42.29
CA ALA A 98 19.14 8.01 41.68
C ALA A 98 19.20 8.03 40.14
N TYR A 99 20.02 8.91 39.54
CA TYR A 99 20.18 9.01 38.09
C TYR A 99 21.07 7.90 37.50
N SER A 100 22.08 7.41 38.23
CA SER A 100 22.92 6.29 37.76
C SER A 100 22.19 4.95 37.76
N ASN A 101 21.26 4.74 38.68
CA ASN A 101 20.52 3.47 38.78
C ASN A 101 19.37 3.35 37.76
N ALA A 102 18.88 4.48 37.22
CA ALA A 102 17.83 4.47 36.18
C ALA A 102 18.37 4.15 34.77
N ILE A 103 19.70 4.25 34.55
CA ILE A 103 20.32 3.97 33.24
C ILE A 103 20.79 2.50 33.14
N THR A 104 21.00 1.81 34.26
CA THR A 104 21.50 0.43 34.27
C THR A 104 20.43 -0.64 34.07
N GLU A 105 19.14 -0.32 34.13
CA GLU A 105 18.08 -1.34 34.05
C GLU A 105 17.60 -1.66 32.62
N ASP A 106 17.97 -0.85 31.61
CA ASP A 106 17.56 -1.09 30.20
C ASP A 106 18.70 -1.63 29.31
N THR A 107 19.84 -2.02 29.90
CA THR A 107 21.03 -2.49 29.15
C THR A 107 21.25 -4.00 29.22
N HIS A 108 20.17 -4.79 29.33
CA HIS A 108 20.25 -6.26 29.37
C HIS A 108 19.73 -6.96 28.10
N HIS A 109 19.97 -6.43 26.89
CA HIS A 109 19.80 -7.25 25.67
C HIS A 109 20.59 -6.82 24.41
N TYR A 110 21.89 -6.55 24.52
CA TYR A 110 22.77 -6.60 23.34
C TYR A 110 24.14 -7.22 23.66
N HIS A 111 24.18 -8.55 23.65
CA HIS A 111 25.42 -9.30 23.67
C HIS A 111 26.00 -9.38 22.24
N PHE A 112 26.74 -8.37 21.82
CA PHE A 112 27.54 -8.43 20.59
C PHE A 112 28.81 -9.25 20.87
N GLN A 113 28.73 -10.58 20.76
CA GLN A 113 29.90 -11.45 20.80
C GLN A 113 30.71 -11.33 19.51
N SER A 114 31.89 -10.73 19.62
CA SER A 114 32.93 -10.71 18.60
C SER A 114 33.56 -12.11 18.41
N LYS A 115 32.93 -12.96 17.60
CA LYS A 115 33.50 -14.25 17.21
C LYS A 115 34.46 -14.11 16.02
N LYS A 116 35.68 -13.64 16.31
CA LYS A 116 36.86 -13.97 15.51
C LYS A 116 37.42 -15.30 16.00
N GLN A 117 36.85 -16.43 15.56
CA GLN A 117 37.53 -17.73 15.53
C GLN A 117 36.60 -18.81 14.93
N LYS A 118 37.17 -19.62 14.01
CA LYS A 118 36.62 -20.85 13.40
C LYS A 118 35.73 -20.71 12.16
N ILE A 119 36.29 -20.19 11.06
CA ILE A 119 35.85 -20.52 9.69
C ILE A 119 36.79 -21.60 9.14
N ARG A 120 36.59 -22.87 9.56
CA ARG A 120 37.12 -24.06 8.88
C ARG A 120 36.19 -25.28 9.07
N LEU A 121 34.87 -25.08 9.12
CA LEU A 121 33.92 -26.20 9.24
C LEU A 121 32.57 -26.00 8.50
N ASN A 122 32.54 -25.24 7.40
CA ASN A 122 31.31 -25.04 6.60
C ASN A 122 31.43 -25.55 5.15
N LEU A 123 32.24 -26.59 4.91
CA LEU A 123 32.36 -27.16 3.55
C LEU A 123 31.34 -28.27 3.27
N ILE A 124 30.61 -28.77 4.28
CA ILE A 124 29.64 -29.86 4.12
C ILE A 124 28.19 -29.34 4.00
N THR A 125 27.88 -28.15 4.51
CA THR A 125 26.51 -27.59 4.48
C THR A 125 26.14 -26.88 3.17
N ALA A 126 27.11 -26.50 2.33
CA ALA A 126 26.85 -25.85 1.05
C ALA A 126 26.23 -26.80 0.00
N ASN A 127 26.48 -28.12 0.10
CA ASN A 127 25.96 -29.10 -0.87
C ASN A 127 24.51 -29.52 -0.58
N LEU A 128 24.04 -29.41 0.67
CA LEU A 128 22.66 -29.76 1.05
C LEU A 128 21.65 -28.72 0.56
N PHE A 129 22.02 -27.44 0.54
CA PHE A 129 21.14 -26.39 0.03
C PHE A 129 20.92 -26.52 -1.49
N GLY A 130 21.97 -26.88 -2.24
CA GLY A 130 21.87 -27.16 -3.67
C GLY A 130 20.93 -28.35 -3.98
N LEU A 131 21.00 -29.42 -3.19
CA LEU A 131 20.11 -30.57 -3.35
C LEU A 131 18.65 -30.21 -3.04
N GLY A 132 18.39 -29.38 -2.02
CA GLY A 132 17.05 -28.90 -1.69
C GLY A 132 16.41 -28.09 -2.82
N VAL A 133 17.18 -27.19 -3.44
CA VAL A 133 16.71 -26.38 -4.58
C VAL A 133 16.41 -27.27 -5.81
N LEU A 134 17.24 -28.27 -6.08
CA LEU A 134 17.04 -29.19 -7.20
C LEU A 134 15.77 -30.04 -7.02
N LEU A 135 15.52 -30.58 -5.82
CA LEU A 135 14.32 -31.34 -5.53
C LEU A 135 13.05 -30.48 -5.62
N PHE A 136 13.11 -29.25 -5.12
CA PHE A 136 11.97 -28.33 -5.21
C PHE A 136 11.67 -27.91 -6.67
N GLY A 137 12.71 -27.67 -7.47
CA GLY A 137 12.58 -27.39 -8.90
C GLY A 137 11.98 -28.57 -9.67
N ALA A 138 12.41 -29.80 -9.40
CA ALA A 138 11.84 -31.00 -10.01
C ALA A 138 10.34 -31.18 -9.67
N MET A 139 9.95 -30.89 -8.42
CA MET A 139 8.52 -30.92 -8.03
C MET A 139 7.68 -29.88 -8.75
N LEU A 140 8.19 -28.65 -8.92
CA LEU A 140 7.49 -27.59 -9.67
C LEU A 140 7.32 -27.96 -11.15
N CYS A 141 8.35 -28.51 -11.80
CA CYS A 141 8.24 -28.99 -13.18
C CYS A 141 7.19 -30.10 -13.31
N ALA A 142 7.17 -31.08 -12.41
CA ALA A 142 6.16 -32.15 -12.42
C ALA A 142 4.73 -31.59 -12.25
N PHE A 143 4.55 -30.58 -11.39
CA PHE A 143 3.25 -29.93 -11.19
C PHE A 143 2.74 -29.21 -12.45
N VAL A 144 3.63 -28.50 -13.16
CA VAL A 144 3.28 -27.83 -14.42
C VAL A 144 2.89 -28.86 -15.49
N VAL A 145 3.65 -29.94 -15.66
CA VAL A 145 3.31 -31.02 -16.61
C VAL A 145 1.96 -31.65 -16.27
N LYS A 146 1.69 -31.94 -14.99
CA LYS A 146 0.37 -32.45 -14.55
C LYS A 146 -0.75 -31.47 -14.90
N LYS A 147 -0.56 -30.17 -14.65
CA LYS A 147 -1.56 -29.14 -14.99
C LYS A 147 -1.78 -28.99 -16.50
N LEU A 148 -0.74 -29.15 -17.32
CA LEU A 148 -0.89 -29.17 -18.78
C LEU A 148 -1.66 -30.41 -19.25
N VAL A 149 -1.33 -31.60 -18.73
CA VAL A 149 -2.03 -32.85 -19.09
C VAL A 149 -3.50 -32.80 -18.69
N ASP A 150 -3.81 -32.29 -17.49
CA ASP A 150 -5.20 -32.15 -17.03
C ASP A 150 -5.98 -31.11 -17.86
N GLN A 151 -5.31 -30.16 -18.54
CA GLN A 151 -5.96 -29.24 -19.49
C GLN A 151 -6.14 -29.82 -20.89
N PHE A 152 -5.44 -30.91 -21.20
CA PHE A 152 -5.52 -31.60 -22.49
C PHE A 152 -6.50 -32.78 -22.48
N GLU A 153 -7.43 -32.84 -21.52
CA GLU A 153 -8.60 -33.71 -21.65
C GLU A 153 -9.42 -33.26 -22.87
N TYR A 154 -9.06 -33.90 -23.97
CA TYR A 154 -9.59 -33.78 -25.31
C TYR A 154 -11.02 -34.31 -25.25
N GLU A 155 -12.00 -33.44 -25.04
CA GLU A 155 -13.39 -33.74 -25.35
C GLU A 155 -13.44 -34.17 -26.82
N PRO A 156 -13.68 -35.46 -27.15
CA PRO A 156 -13.82 -35.87 -28.52
C PRO A 156 -15.08 -35.17 -29.02
N THR A 157 -14.90 -34.14 -29.86
CA THR A 157 -15.99 -33.50 -30.59
C THR A 157 -16.53 -34.52 -31.57
N ILE A 158 -17.48 -35.33 -31.11
CA ILE A 158 -18.31 -36.14 -31.97
C ILE A 158 -19.12 -35.12 -32.77
N ALA A 159 -18.73 -34.91 -34.02
CA ALA A 159 -19.43 -34.07 -34.96
C ALA A 159 -20.85 -34.63 -35.17
N SER A 160 -21.79 -34.15 -34.36
CA SER A 160 -23.20 -34.38 -34.56
C SER A 160 -23.65 -33.46 -35.70
N ALA A 161 -23.75 -34.03 -36.89
CA ALA A 161 -24.27 -33.36 -38.07
C ALA A 161 -25.79 -33.14 -37.91
N THR A 162 -26.17 -32.09 -37.19
CA THR A 162 -27.54 -31.56 -37.23
C THR A 162 -27.67 -30.68 -38.47
N ALA A 163 -28.41 -31.20 -39.46
CA ALA A 163 -28.84 -30.46 -40.63
C ALA A 163 -29.69 -29.25 -40.20
N ILE A 164 -29.21 -28.04 -40.52
CA ILE A 164 -29.94 -26.79 -40.31
C ILE A 164 -30.78 -26.57 -41.57
N GLU A 165 -32.10 -26.70 -41.42
CA GLU A 165 -33.10 -26.35 -42.42
C GLU A 165 -33.19 -24.82 -42.53
N ILE A 166 -32.85 -24.28 -43.71
CA ILE A 166 -32.82 -22.85 -43.98
C ILE A 166 -34.25 -22.37 -44.25
N GLN A 167 -34.92 -21.79 -43.26
CA GLN A 167 -36.12 -20.98 -43.50
C GLN A 167 -35.72 -19.61 -44.07
N SER A 168 -36.15 -19.40 -45.31
CA SER A 168 -35.94 -18.18 -46.09
C SER A 168 -37.05 -17.17 -45.79
N SER A 169 -36.75 -16.11 -45.05
CA SER A 169 -37.61 -14.92 -45.02
C SER A 169 -36.76 -13.65 -45.21
N LEU A 170 -36.89 -13.09 -46.41
CA LEU A 170 -36.28 -11.84 -46.86
C LEU A 170 -36.88 -10.63 -46.13
N PRO A 171 -36.07 -9.68 -45.62
CA PRO A 171 -36.56 -8.35 -45.27
C PRO A 171 -36.60 -7.44 -46.50
N VAL A 172 -37.75 -6.84 -46.77
CA VAL A 172 -37.95 -5.78 -47.75
C VAL A 172 -37.28 -4.51 -47.23
N SER A 173 -36.27 -4.03 -47.95
CA SER A 173 -35.54 -2.81 -47.65
C SER A 173 -36.16 -1.64 -48.40
N THR A 174 -36.75 -0.71 -47.66
CA THR A 174 -37.08 0.64 -48.13
C THR A 174 -36.47 1.62 -47.15
N THR A 175 -35.41 2.30 -47.54
CA THR A 175 -35.21 3.76 -47.35
C THR A 175 -33.95 4.17 -48.09
N ALA A 176 -34.14 5.00 -49.10
CA ALA A 176 -33.10 5.67 -49.85
C ALA A 176 -32.46 6.76 -48.99
N HIS A 177 -31.14 6.75 -48.86
CA HIS A 177 -30.39 7.98 -48.61
C HIS A 177 -29.20 8.10 -49.55
N ALA A 178 -29.16 9.29 -50.13
CA ALA A 178 -28.34 9.70 -51.24
C ALA A 178 -26.85 9.72 -50.90
N ALA A 179 -26.07 9.30 -51.90
CA ALA A 179 -24.63 9.37 -51.94
C ALA A 179 -24.14 10.82 -51.90
N LYS A 180 -23.07 11.06 -51.12
CA LYS A 180 -22.08 12.09 -51.44
C LYS A 180 -20.69 11.47 -51.34
N SER A 181 -20.06 11.43 -52.49
CA SER A 181 -18.80 10.80 -52.85
C SER A 181 -17.61 11.65 -52.42
N SER A 182 -16.53 11.01 -51.97
CA SER A 182 -15.16 11.53 -52.11
C SER A 182 -14.15 10.37 -52.09
N GLU A 183 -13.31 10.37 -53.12
CA GLU A 183 -12.19 9.48 -53.53
C GLU A 183 -11.28 9.01 -52.38
N THR A 184 -10.87 7.74 -52.32
CA THR A 184 -9.90 7.01 -53.17
C THR A 184 -8.47 7.55 -53.11
N LEU A 185 -7.61 6.87 -52.33
CA LEU A 185 -6.26 6.44 -52.74
C LEU A 185 -5.62 5.51 -51.71
N VAL A 186 -5.39 4.27 -52.13
CA VAL A 186 -4.57 3.24 -51.48
C VAL A 186 -3.43 2.91 -52.45
N PRO A 187 -2.18 2.70 -52.00
CA PRO A 187 -1.23 1.88 -52.73
C PRO A 187 -1.10 0.50 -52.08
N GLN A 188 -1.24 -0.51 -52.95
CA GLN A 188 -0.91 -1.91 -52.72
C GLN A 188 0.55 -2.09 -52.31
N GLN A 189 0.83 -3.05 -51.42
CA GLN A 189 2.10 -3.79 -51.45
C GLN A 189 1.84 -5.29 -51.39
N THR A 190 2.52 -5.95 -52.32
CA THR A 190 2.43 -7.32 -52.78
C THR A 190 3.09 -8.32 -51.84
N LEU A 191 2.47 -9.49 -51.73
CA LEU A 191 3.01 -10.74 -51.18
C LEU A 191 4.12 -11.31 -52.07
N THR A 192 5.19 -11.80 -51.46
CA THR A 192 6.12 -12.75 -52.06
C THR A 192 6.26 -13.98 -51.15
N LEU A 193 5.70 -15.09 -51.63
CA LEU A 193 5.96 -16.45 -51.17
C LEU A 193 7.38 -16.87 -51.60
N ALA A 194 8.12 -17.52 -50.71
CA ALA A 194 9.22 -18.41 -51.08
C ALA A 194 9.02 -19.73 -50.34
N ALA A 195 8.82 -20.79 -51.12
CA ALA A 195 8.79 -22.17 -50.70
C ALA A 195 10.21 -22.74 -50.69
N THR A 196 10.53 -23.59 -49.69
CA THR A 196 11.54 -24.64 -49.85
C THR A 196 11.10 -25.89 -49.10
N THR A 197 10.87 -26.93 -49.90
CA THR A 197 10.65 -28.35 -49.62
C THR A 197 11.87 -29.00 -48.95
N THR A 198 11.69 -30.11 -48.21
CA THR A 198 12.38 -31.43 -48.42
C THR A 198 12.59 -32.26 -47.13
N VAL A 199 11.85 -33.38 -47.04
CA VAL A 199 12.18 -34.80 -46.70
C VAL A 199 13.16 -35.05 -45.52
N GLU A 200 12.89 -35.90 -44.52
CA GLU A 200 12.88 -37.39 -44.54
C GLU A 200 12.45 -37.98 -43.17
N PRO A 201 11.87 -39.22 -43.09
CA PRO A 201 11.40 -39.81 -41.84
C PRO A 201 12.42 -40.77 -41.20
N GLN A 202 12.44 -40.84 -39.88
CA GLN A 202 13.00 -42.00 -39.17
C GLN A 202 12.00 -42.62 -38.19
N GLU A 203 11.67 -43.85 -38.56
CA GLU A 203 11.10 -44.93 -37.81
C GLU A 203 12.07 -45.37 -36.69
N THR A 204 11.58 -45.63 -35.48
CA THR A 204 12.15 -46.67 -34.61
C THR A 204 11.15 -47.09 -33.54
N ALA A 205 11.04 -48.40 -33.39
CA ALA A 205 10.05 -49.13 -32.63
C ALA A 205 10.54 -49.50 -31.21
N VAL A 206 9.64 -50.19 -30.47
CA VAL A 206 9.89 -51.08 -29.30
C VAL A 206 10.01 -50.31 -27.96
N LYS A 207 9.35 -50.65 -26.82
CA LYS A 207 8.99 -51.96 -26.25
C LYS A 207 7.91 -51.83 -25.16
N THR A 208 7.00 -52.80 -25.18
CA THR A 208 6.13 -53.32 -24.11
C THR A 208 6.82 -53.47 -22.74
N THR A 209 6.13 -53.21 -21.63
CA THR A 209 5.98 -54.14 -20.48
C THR A 209 4.81 -53.68 -19.58
N ALA A 210 3.90 -54.61 -19.28
CA ALA A 210 2.73 -54.43 -18.45
C ALA A 210 2.85 -55.20 -17.11
N LYS A 211 2.04 -54.75 -16.13
CA LYS A 211 1.57 -55.40 -14.87
C LYS A 211 2.52 -55.41 -13.64
N PRO A 212 1.99 -55.61 -12.40
CA PRO A 212 0.59 -55.61 -11.92
C PRO A 212 0.30 -54.83 -10.60
N VAL A 213 -0.99 -54.55 -10.42
CA VAL A 213 -1.81 -54.47 -9.19
C VAL A 213 -1.14 -54.81 -7.84
N GLU A 214 -1.22 -53.88 -6.87
CA GLU A 214 -1.64 -54.21 -5.49
C GLU A 214 -2.14 -52.95 -4.72
N ASN A 215 -3.34 -53.07 -4.18
CA ASN A 215 -4.00 -52.28 -3.13
C ASN A 215 -4.28 -53.30 -1.99
N PRO A 216 -4.66 -52.98 -0.73
CA PRO A 216 -4.86 -51.69 -0.06
C PRO A 216 -4.28 -51.62 1.38
N LYS A 217 -4.21 -50.41 1.99
CA LYS A 217 -4.52 -50.30 3.44
C LYS A 217 -4.82 -48.87 3.90
N ALA A 218 -5.98 -48.76 4.54
CA ALA A 218 -6.45 -47.64 5.32
C ALA A 218 -5.56 -47.40 6.55
N LEU A 219 -5.40 -46.13 6.96
CA LEU A 219 -5.25 -45.73 8.36
C LEU A 219 -5.65 -44.25 8.50
N VAL A 220 -6.79 -44.05 9.14
CA VAL A 220 -7.23 -42.98 10.08
C VAL A 220 -6.37 -41.70 10.18
N PRO A 221 -7.01 -40.51 10.26
CA PRO A 221 -6.64 -39.61 11.35
C PRO A 221 -7.81 -39.29 12.29
N ASP A 222 -7.50 -39.50 13.55
CA ASP A 222 -8.31 -39.29 14.73
C ASP A 222 -8.76 -37.83 14.85
N SER A 223 -9.99 -37.68 15.34
CA SER A 223 -10.52 -36.41 15.80
C SER A 223 -9.84 -36.05 17.13
N LYS A 224 -9.30 -34.83 17.25
CA LYS A 224 -9.16 -34.22 18.57
C LYS A 224 -9.40 -32.72 18.55
N THR A 225 -10.68 -32.43 18.74
CA THR A 225 -11.20 -31.32 19.54
C THR A 225 -10.31 -31.01 20.74
N THR A 226 -9.88 -29.76 20.86
CA THR A 226 -9.60 -29.13 22.16
C THR A 226 -10.25 -27.75 22.14
N GLN A 227 -11.43 -27.69 22.76
CA GLN A 227 -12.01 -26.49 23.33
C GLN A 227 -11.35 -26.20 24.69
N VAL A 228 -11.61 -24.98 25.17
CA VAL A 228 -11.55 -24.50 26.57
C VAL A 228 -10.20 -23.99 27.06
N SER A 229 -10.09 -22.66 27.20
CA SER A 229 -10.14 -22.03 28.53
C SER A 229 -10.12 -20.52 28.42
N GLU A 230 -11.32 -19.97 28.41
CA GLU A 230 -11.67 -18.70 29.02
C GLU A 230 -11.21 -18.70 30.48
N LYS A 231 -10.50 -17.65 30.88
CA LYS A 231 -10.11 -17.41 32.27
C LYS A 231 -10.46 -15.97 32.63
N GLU A 232 -11.70 -15.80 33.07
CA GLU A 232 -12.08 -14.78 34.02
C GLU A 232 -11.32 -15.01 35.34
N ASN A 233 -10.79 -13.93 35.94
CA ASN A 233 -11.15 -13.58 37.32
C ASN A 233 -10.76 -12.11 37.62
N PRO A 234 -11.47 -11.42 38.52
CA PRO A 234 -11.47 -9.98 38.75
C PRO A 234 -10.62 -9.60 39.96
N THR A 235 -10.55 -8.31 40.30
CA THR A 235 -10.69 -7.82 41.69
C THR A 235 -10.94 -6.32 41.70
N GLN A 236 -12.02 -5.95 42.39
CA GLN A 236 -12.42 -4.63 42.84
C GLN A 236 -11.55 -4.13 44.01
N GLN A 237 -11.38 -2.82 44.11
CA GLN A 237 -11.46 -2.05 45.37
C GLN A 237 -11.54 -0.56 44.97
N GLU A 238 -12.71 0.09 45.06
CA GLU A 238 -13.35 0.63 46.28
C GLU A 238 -12.59 1.85 46.85
N ALA A 239 -13.09 3.04 46.52
CA ALA A 239 -13.02 4.23 47.37
C ALA A 239 -14.04 5.29 46.89
N GLN A 240 -15.24 5.23 47.45
CA GLN A 240 -16.10 6.38 47.74
C GLN A 240 -16.20 6.43 49.29
N PRO A 241 -16.50 7.58 49.94
CA PRO A 241 -17.73 8.35 49.67
C PRO A 241 -17.74 9.86 49.99
N LYS A 242 -18.93 10.45 49.75
CA LYS A 242 -19.62 11.55 50.50
C LYS A 242 -19.65 12.91 49.77
N ASN A 243 -20.71 13.25 49.04
CA ASN A 243 -22.07 13.68 49.42
C ASN A 243 -22.15 15.17 49.84
N GLU A 244 -22.78 16.00 49.00
CA GLU A 244 -23.72 17.03 49.47
C GLU A 244 -24.70 17.44 48.34
N GLN A 245 -25.99 17.35 48.67
CA GLN A 245 -27.14 17.67 47.84
C GLN A 245 -27.53 19.16 47.93
N VAL A 246 -28.51 19.53 47.09
CA VAL A 246 -29.56 20.54 47.28
C VAL A 246 -29.44 21.76 46.35
N GLY A 247 -30.42 21.90 45.46
CA GLY A 247 -30.59 23.06 44.59
C GLY A 247 -31.68 22.88 43.53
N GLU A 248 -32.89 22.52 43.95
CA GLU A 248 -34.12 22.59 43.17
C GLU A 248 -34.46 24.06 42.87
N VAL A 249 -34.45 24.49 41.60
CA VAL A 249 -35.12 25.73 41.17
C VAL A 249 -35.92 25.44 39.91
N LYS A 250 -37.23 25.45 40.13
CA LYS A 250 -38.33 25.38 39.18
C LYS A 250 -38.67 26.83 38.80
N THR A 251 -38.48 27.22 37.54
CA THR A 251 -39.17 28.40 36.98
C THR A 251 -39.66 28.11 35.58
N GLU A 252 -40.95 27.83 35.55
CA GLU A 252 -41.87 27.86 34.44
C GLU A 252 -42.08 29.33 34.05
N THR A 253 -41.77 29.70 32.80
CA THR A 253 -42.39 30.86 32.15
C THR A 253 -42.53 30.56 30.68
N GLU A 254 -43.73 30.07 30.38
CA GLU A 254 -44.37 29.97 29.09
C GLU A 254 -44.52 31.39 28.49
N ALA A 255 -43.76 31.67 27.43
CA ALA A 255 -43.98 32.83 26.57
C ALA A 255 -43.91 32.39 25.11
N LYS A 256 -45.09 32.02 24.62
CA LYS A 256 -45.56 32.08 23.23
C LYS A 256 -44.69 32.97 22.33
N GLN A 257 -43.78 32.35 21.58
CA GLN A 257 -43.14 32.95 20.41
C GLN A 257 -43.65 32.24 19.17
N GLU A 258 -44.22 33.04 18.28
CA GLU A 258 -44.55 32.68 16.90
C GLU A 258 -43.36 32.00 16.21
N PRO A 259 -43.61 31.03 15.31
CA PRO A 259 -42.56 30.47 14.48
C PRO A 259 -42.15 31.53 13.45
N THR A 260 -41.16 32.34 13.79
CA THR A 260 -40.45 33.17 12.81
C THR A 260 -39.76 32.23 11.83
N GLU A 261 -40.40 32.06 10.68
CA GLU A 261 -39.93 31.34 9.50
C GLU A 261 -38.60 31.94 9.04
N THR A 262 -37.53 31.52 9.70
CA THR A 262 -36.18 32.01 9.50
C THR A 262 -35.68 31.39 8.21
N ASN A 263 -35.80 32.17 7.14
CA ASN A 263 -35.09 32.08 5.86
C ASN A 263 -33.95 31.05 5.90
N LEU A 264 -34.26 29.81 5.49
CA LEU A 264 -33.37 28.65 5.50
C LEU A 264 -32.26 28.88 4.47
N ALA A 265 -31.22 29.60 4.89
CA ALA A 265 -29.97 29.68 4.16
C ALA A 265 -29.50 28.24 3.87
N PRO A 266 -29.07 27.93 2.64
CA PRO A 266 -28.69 26.58 2.26
C PRO A 266 -27.56 26.10 3.17
N LYS A 267 -27.85 25.09 4.01
CA LYS A 267 -26.86 24.48 4.92
C LYS A 267 -25.68 23.98 4.08
N LYS A 268 -24.56 24.68 4.20
CA LYS A 268 -23.33 24.37 3.47
C LYS A 268 -22.83 23.00 3.92
N LYS A 269 -22.70 22.05 2.99
CA LYS A 269 -22.19 20.71 3.29
C LYS A 269 -20.73 20.80 3.79
N PRO A 270 -20.35 20.05 4.84
CA PRO A 270 -18.96 20.02 5.31
C PRO A 270 -18.05 19.44 4.23
N THR A 271 -16.80 19.90 4.21
CA THR A 271 -15.74 19.40 3.32
C THR A 271 -14.67 18.75 4.17
N LEU A 272 -14.25 17.53 3.83
CA LEU A 272 -13.25 16.77 4.57
C LEU A 272 -12.03 16.48 3.69
N ASN A 273 -10.86 16.53 4.31
CA ASN A 273 -9.57 16.15 3.71
C ASN A 273 -9.09 14.86 4.34
N LEU A 274 -8.61 13.92 3.52
CA LEU A 274 -8.04 12.64 3.98
C LEU A 274 -6.53 12.65 3.78
N SER A 275 -5.79 12.14 4.76
CA SER A 275 -4.37 11.85 4.64
C SER A 275 -4.03 10.52 5.31
N ALA A 276 -2.94 9.91 4.85
CA ALA A 276 -2.40 8.67 5.41
C ALA A 276 -0.99 8.92 5.94
N ASN A 277 -0.59 8.14 6.94
CA ASN A 277 0.79 8.11 7.42
C ASN A 277 1.70 7.25 6.51
N ASP A 278 3.00 7.24 6.84
CA ASP A 278 3.92 6.24 6.33
C ASP A 278 3.64 4.90 7.03
N TYR A 279 3.23 3.91 6.25
CA TYR A 279 2.92 2.56 6.71
C TYR A 279 4.03 1.57 6.36
N LYS A 280 4.04 0.41 7.02
CA LYS A 280 5.03 -0.64 6.79
C LYS A 280 4.50 -1.69 5.83
N VAL A 281 5.32 -2.05 4.84
CA VAL A 281 5.06 -3.14 3.90
C VAL A 281 5.97 -4.32 4.21
N GLY A 282 5.38 -5.51 4.41
CA GLY A 282 6.14 -6.73 4.72
C GLY A 282 6.90 -7.29 3.52
N ILE A 283 7.91 -8.13 3.79
CA ILE A 283 8.76 -8.77 2.75
C ILE A 283 7.97 -9.71 1.82
N PHE A 284 6.85 -10.25 2.27
CA PHE A 284 5.93 -11.06 1.46
C PHE A 284 4.66 -10.28 1.07
N GLY A 285 4.75 -8.96 1.12
CA GLY A 285 3.59 -8.06 1.11
C GLY A 285 2.93 -7.97 2.48
N GLY A 286 1.72 -7.45 2.46
CA GLY A 286 0.97 -7.08 3.65
C GLY A 286 1.32 -5.67 4.12
N ILE A 287 0.34 -5.02 4.75
CA ILE A 287 0.40 -3.64 5.20
C ILE A 287 0.05 -3.60 6.68
N SER A 288 0.86 -2.90 7.46
CA SER A 288 0.71 -2.73 8.90
C SER A 288 1.00 -1.28 9.31
N ASP A 289 0.54 -0.90 10.49
CA ASP A 289 0.69 0.45 11.06
C ASP A 289 0.12 1.55 10.16
N LEU A 290 -0.92 1.24 9.37
CA LEU A 290 -1.62 2.22 8.56
C LEU A 290 -2.62 3.00 9.42
N THR A 291 -2.48 4.31 9.39
CA THR A 291 -3.31 5.25 10.12
C THR A 291 -3.81 6.32 9.15
N LEU A 292 -5.13 6.57 9.18
CA LEU A 292 -5.77 7.60 8.38
C LEU A 292 -6.17 8.78 9.25
N THR A 293 -5.88 9.99 8.78
CA THR A 293 -6.27 11.23 9.44
C THR A 293 -7.31 11.94 8.58
N VAL A 294 -8.46 12.24 9.19
CA VAL A 294 -9.57 12.98 8.57
C VAL A 294 -9.57 14.38 9.14
N HIS A 295 -9.28 15.38 8.31
CA HIS A 295 -9.28 16.79 8.70
C HIS A 295 -10.54 17.48 8.17
N ASN A 296 -11.29 18.16 9.04
CA ASN A 296 -12.46 18.95 8.69
C ASN A 296 -12.10 20.45 8.66
N PRO A 297 -11.68 21.01 7.52
CA PRO A 297 -11.42 22.44 7.41
C PRO A 297 -12.68 23.31 7.45
N SER A 298 -13.90 22.73 7.46
CA SER A 298 -15.13 23.49 7.43
C SER A 298 -15.53 24.02 8.81
N SER A 299 -16.33 25.08 8.83
CA SER A 299 -16.88 25.68 10.05
C SER A 299 -18.05 24.89 10.65
N VAL A 300 -18.44 23.79 10.02
CA VAL A 300 -19.59 22.94 10.42
C VAL A 300 -19.04 21.58 10.82
N ALA A 301 -19.49 21.04 11.96
CA ALA A 301 -19.10 19.70 12.37
C ALA A 301 -19.70 18.65 11.41
N ALA A 302 -18.95 17.60 11.12
CA ALA A 302 -19.45 16.45 10.39
C ALA A 302 -19.87 15.37 11.39
N GLU A 303 -21.11 14.91 11.30
CA GLU A 303 -21.64 13.91 12.23
C GLU A 303 -21.04 12.55 11.93
N LYS A 304 -20.99 12.18 10.64
CA LYS A 304 -20.45 10.90 10.20
C LYS A 304 -19.78 10.99 8.84
N ALA A 305 -18.64 10.31 8.70
CA ALA A 305 -17.92 10.16 7.45
C ALA A 305 -17.61 8.69 7.19
N THR A 306 -17.86 8.25 5.96
CA THR A 306 -17.58 6.88 5.52
C THR A 306 -16.42 6.90 4.55
N ILE A 307 -15.38 6.13 4.85
CA ILE A 307 -14.12 6.07 4.10
C ILE A 307 -13.94 4.64 3.61
N GLU A 308 -13.65 4.48 2.31
CA GLU A 308 -13.32 3.18 1.74
C GLU A 308 -11.81 3.09 1.52
N VAL A 309 -11.22 2.00 2.00
CA VAL A 309 -9.79 1.71 1.96
C VAL A 309 -9.57 0.43 1.16
N GLU A 310 -8.93 0.56 0.01
CA GLU A 310 -8.55 -0.55 -0.86
C GLU A 310 -7.07 -0.88 -0.68
N PHE A 311 -6.80 -2.14 -0.36
CA PHE A 311 -5.46 -2.70 -0.37
C PHE A 311 -5.17 -3.27 -1.76
N LEU A 312 -4.06 -2.89 -2.37
CA LEU A 312 -3.72 -3.28 -3.75
C LEU A 312 -2.40 -4.04 -3.83
N LYS A 313 -2.30 -4.95 -4.80
CA LYS A 313 -1.05 -5.63 -5.20
C LYS A 313 -0.08 -4.67 -5.92
N PRO A 314 1.18 -5.09 -6.19
CA PRO A 314 2.12 -4.26 -6.94
C PRO A 314 1.59 -3.83 -8.31
N ASN A 315 0.84 -4.73 -8.97
CA ASN A 315 0.19 -4.52 -10.27
C ASN A 315 -1.07 -3.63 -10.21
N GLY A 316 -1.46 -3.13 -9.04
CA GLY A 316 -2.64 -2.28 -8.87
C GLY A 316 -3.98 -3.03 -8.74
N SER A 317 -4.02 -4.36 -8.75
CA SER A 317 -5.26 -5.10 -8.48
C SER A 317 -5.65 -5.02 -7.01
N VAL A 318 -6.94 -4.76 -6.73
CA VAL A 318 -7.49 -4.75 -5.36
C VAL A 318 -7.50 -6.16 -4.79
N VAL A 319 -7.00 -6.33 -3.56
CA VAL A 319 -7.02 -7.62 -2.82
C VAL A 319 -8.03 -7.65 -1.70
N LYS A 320 -8.31 -6.48 -1.12
CA LYS A 320 -9.22 -6.32 0.01
C LYS A 320 -9.73 -4.89 -0.04
N SER A 321 -11.03 -4.70 0.10
CA SER A 321 -11.63 -3.40 0.40
C SER A 321 -12.15 -3.42 1.83
N GLN A 322 -12.07 -2.29 2.51
CA GLN A 322 -12.53 -2.11 3.87
C GLN A 322 -13.19 -0.73 4.03
N THR A 323 -14.40 -0.73 4.58
CA THR A 323 -15.11 0.51 4.93
C THR A 323 -14.86 0.86 6.38
N LEU A 324 -14.48 2.11 6.64
CA LEU A 324 -14.30 2.68 7.96
C LEU A 324 -15.27 3.82 8.16
N THR A 325 -15.80 3.94 9.37
CA THR A 325 -16.73 5.00 9.75
C THR A 325 -16.09 5.87 10.83
N VAL A 326 -16.19 7.18 10.64
CA VAL A 326 -15.70 8.18 11.59
C VAL A 326 -16.87 9.03 12.01
N GLU A 327 -17.10 9.11 13.31
CA GLU A 327 -18.19 9.91 13.86
C GLU A 327 -17.64 11.12 14.61
N ASN A 328 -18.45 12.17 14.72
CA ASN A 328 -18.19 13.38 15.49
C ASN A 328 -16.84 14.00 15.13
N ILE A 329 -16.74 14.58 13.94
CA ILE A 329 -15.57 15.33 13.49
C ILE A 329 -15.87 16.82 13.65
N PRO A 330 -15.33 17.48 14.70
CA PRO A 330 -15.63 18.88 14.97
C PRO A 330 -15.16 19.81 13.84
N ALA A 331 -15.71 21.02 13.82
CA ALA A 331 -15.30 22.04 12.87
C ALA A 331 -13.84 22.46 13.11
N GLY A 332 -13.02 22.49 12.05
CA GLY A 332 -11.60 22.85 12.12
C GLY A 332 -10.68 21.78 12.70
N GLU A 333 -11.20 20.65 13.17
CA GLU A 333 -10.42 19.61 13.84
C GLU A 333 -10.06 18.44 12.92
N SER A 334 -9.21 17.54 13.43
CA SER A 334 -8.82 16.30 12.76
C SER A 334 -9.05 15.10 13.66
N LYS A 335 -9.51 13.99 13.08
CA LYS A 335 -9.68 12.71 13.77
C LYS A 335 -8.85 11.63 13.09
N THR A 336 -8.20 10.81 13.90
CA THR A 336 -7.29 9.77 13.44
C THR A 336 -7.91 8.39 13.64
N LEU A 337 -7.79 7.52 12.65
CA LEU A 337 -8.29 6.15 12.68
C LEU A 337 -7.20 5.14 12.37
N GLN A 338 -7.15 4.11 13.20
CA GLN A 338 -6.32 2.95 12.95
C GLN A 338 -6.99 2.08 11.87
N VAL A 339 -6.28 1.83 10.77
CA VAL A 339 -6.74 0.89 9.75
C VAL A 339 -6.24 -0.51 10.12
N PRO A 340 -7.11 -1.53 10.13
CA PRO A 340 -6.68 -2.90 10.38
C PRO A 340 -5.64 -3.37 9.38
N SER A 341 -4.69 -4.18 9.86
CA SER A 341 -3.64 -4.73 9.01
C SER A 341 -4.21 -5.66 7.93
N SER A 342 -3.45 -5.81 6.86
CA SER A 342 -3.75 -6.75 5.79
C SER A 342 -2.55 -7.64 5.53
N ASN A 343 -2.77 -8.95 5.41
CA ASN A 343 -1.71 -9.92 5.07
C ASN A 343 -1.35 -9.91 3.59
N ARG A 344 -2.05 -9.13 2.78
CA ARG A 344 -1.84 -9.00 1.33
C ARG A 344 -1.89 -7.53 0.92
N GLY A 345 -1.28 -7.24 -0.22
CA GLY A 345 -1.18 -5.88 -0.76
C GLY A 345 0.12 -5.20 -0.36
N VAL A 346 0.51 -4.21 -1.15
CA VAL A 346 1.73 -3.41 -1.00
C VAL A 346 1.47 -1.91 -1.19
N LYS A 347 0.26 -1.57 -1.66
CA LYS A 347 -0.21 -0.20 -1.88
C LYS A 347 -1.59 -0.06 -1.24
N VAL A 348 -1.93 1.17 -0.89
CA VAL A 348 -3.23 1.56 -0.35
C VAL A 348 -3.82 2.64 -1.24
N ARG A 349 -5.10 2.54 -1.55
CA ARG A 349 -5.91 3.62 -2.09
C ARG A 349 -7.04 3.87 -1.12
N TYR A 350 -7.34 5.13 -0.86
CA TYR A 350 -8.44 5.51 0.01
C TYR A 350 -9.24 6.64 -0.64
N HIS A 351 -10.53 6.64 -0.41
CA HIS A 351 -11.41 7.70 -0.87
C HIS A 351 -12.58 7.88 0.09
N LEU A 352 -13.16 9.08 0.06
CA LEU A 352 -14.32 9.41 0.85
C LEU A 352 -15.58 8.90 0.13
N ALA A 353 -16.26 7.94 0.74
CA ALA A 353 -17.46 7.34 0.16
C ALA A 353 -18.72 8.16 0.46
N GLY A 354 -18.78 8.82 1.62
CA GLY A 354 -19.91 9.66 2.01
C GLY A 354 -19.65 10.49 3.26
N ILE A 355 -20.39 11.58 3.39
CA ILE A 355 -20.46 12.43 4.59
C ILE A 355 -21.93 12.68 4.88
N ASP A 356 -22.34 12.43 6.12
CA ASP A 356 -23.69 12.68 6.63
C ASP A 356 -23.71 13.94 7.52
#